data_AF-A0ABD3Z2F8-F1
#
_entry.id   AF-A0ABD3Z2F8-F1
#
_cell.length_a   1.000
_cell.length_b   1.000
_cell.length_c   1.000
_cell.angle_alpha   90.00
_cell.angle_beta   90.00
_cell.angle_gamma   90.00
#
_symmetry.space_group_name_H-M   'P 1'
#
loop_
_entity.id
_entity.type
_entity.pdbx_description
1 polymer ?
#
loop_
_entity_poly.entity_id
_entity_poly.type
_entity_poly.pdbx_seq_one_letter_code
_entity_poly.pdbx_strand_id
1 'polypeptide(L)'
;MKGLRCGFGVALPSRPACRDDVTVAGLIARLKQYPLDALCMGTFWLEDDFLSLDDSLSEEEIAEAMRIWDHSHDAGIGFNWDTLQFAIDHVKGR
;
A
#
# COMPACT_ATOMS: atom_id res chain seq x y z
N MET A 1 13.28 -27.57 6.27
CA MET A 1 12.32 -28.13 5.29
C MET A 1 12.40 -27.30 4.02
N LYS A 2 12.73 -27.93 2.88
CA LYS A 2 12.84 -27.27 1.58
C LYS A 2 11.43 -26.99 1.06
N GLY A 3 11.06 -25.71 0.97
CA GLY A 3 9.82 -25.26 0.34
C GLY A 3 9.93 -25.39 -1.18
N LEU A 4 9.04 -26.19 -1.75
CA LEU A 4 8.91 -26.54 -3.15
C LEU A 4 8.52 -25.30 -3.97
N ARG A 5 9.41 -24.86 -4.88
CA ARG A 5 9.05 -23.90 -5.94
C ARG A 5 8.30 -24.66 -7.03
N CYS A 6 7.02 -24.36 -7.22
CA CYS A 6 6.24 -24.85 -8.36
C CYS A 6 5.41 -23.70 -8.95
N GLY A 7 5.55 -23.48 -10.26
CA GLY A 7 4.55 -22.81 -11.10
C GLY A 7 4.82 -21.34 -11.47
N PHE A 8 5.14 -21.12 -12.75
CA PHE A 8 5.14 -19.86 -13.52
C PHE A 8 6.09 -18.74 -13.04
N GLY A 9 7.21 -18.63 -13.75
CA GLY A 9 8.20 -17.57 -13.57
C GLY A 9 7.67 -16.21 -14.00
N VAL A 10 7.28 -15.41 -13.02
CA VAL A 10 7.70 -14.01 -12.97
C VAL A 10 8.43 -13.89 -11.63
N ALA A 11 9.75 -13.72 -11.66
CA ALA A 11 10.46 -13.34 -10.46
C ALA A 11 9.92 -11.97 -10.07
N LEU A 12 8.99 -11.92 -9.10
CA LEU A 12 8.55 -10.65 -8.53
C LEU A 12 9.83 -9.92 -8.06
N PRO A 13 10.03 -8.66 -8.46
CA PRO A 13 11.18 -7.91 -8.01
C PRO A 13 11.20 -7.95 -6.47
N SER A 14 12.37 -8.22 -5.90
CA SER A 14 12.59 -8.18 -4.46
C SER A 14 12.04 -6.86 -3.93
N ARG A 15 11.11 -6.90 -2.96
CA ARG A 15 10.56 -5.69 -2.33
C ARG A 15 11.73 -4.78 -1.93
N PRO A 16 11.90 -3.58 -2.52
CA PRO A 16 12.92 -2.66 -2.07
C PRO A 16 12.62 -2.27 -0.62
N ALA A 17 13.66 -2.24 0.21
CA ALA A 17 13.55 -2.02 1.66
C ALA A 17 13.08 -0.62 2.06
N CYS A 18 13.01 0.32 1.11
CA CYS A 18 12.52 1.67 1.33
C CYS A 18 11.20 1.84 0.55
N ARG A 19 10.09 1.56 1.23
CA ARG A 19 8.70 1.83 0.80
C ARG A 19 8.23 3.20 1.30
N ASP A 20 9.15 4.06 1.72
CA ASP A 20 8.81 5.23 2.53
C ASP A 20 8.18 6.38 1.72
N ASP A 21 8.29 6.31 0.39
CA ASP A 21 7.58 7.16 -0.55
C ASP A 21 6.16 6.60 -0.81
N VAL A 22 5.19 7.13 -0.07
CA VAL A 22 3.74 6.95 -0.30
C VAL A 22 3.18 8.00 -1.27
N THR A 23 3.96 8.40 -2.27
CA THR A 23 3.54 9.35 -3.30
C THR A 23 3.12 8.66 -4.60
N VAL A 24 2.46 9.41 -5.48
CA VAL A 24 2.16 8.98 -6.85
C VAL A 24 3.45 8.64 -7.63
N ALA A 25 4.52 9.42 -7.44
CA ALA A 25 5.80 9.15 -8.11
C ALA A 25 6.41 7.81 -7.64
N GLY A 26 6.35 7.53 -6.33
CA GLY A 26 6.76 6.24 -5.77
C GLY A 26 5.90 5.08 -6.25
N LEU A 27 4.58 5.27 -6.40
CA LEU A 27 3.70 4.26 -6.99
C LEU A 27 4.06 3.98 -8.46
N ILE A 28 4.27 5.02 -9.27
CA ILE A 28 4.71 4.89 -10.66
C ILE A 28 6.06 4.14 -10.73
N ALA A 29 7.02 4.49 -9.87
CA ALA A 29 8.32 3.83 -9.82
C ALA A 29 8.20 2.34 -9.49
N ARG A 30 7.28 1.95 -8.60
CA ARG A 30 6.97 0.54 -8.28
C ARG A 30 6.32 -0.17 -9.46
N LEU A 31 5.34 0.45 -10.12
CA LEU A 31 4.65 -0.14 -11.28
C LEU A 31 5.57 -0.31 -12.49
N LYS A 32 6.52 0.61 -12.71
CA LYS A 32 7.53 0.53 -13.77
C LYS A 32 8.49 -0.67 -13.67
N GLN A 33 8.48 -1.40 -12.55
CA GLN A 33 9.25 -2.63 -12.41
C GLN A 33 8.63 -3.82 -13.15
N TYR A 34 7.38 -3.68 -13.61
CA TYR A 34 6.65 -4.71 -14.37
C TYR A 34 6.61 -4.36 -15.87
N PRO A 35 6.51 -5.36 -16.76
CA PRO A 35 6.22 -5.12 -18.18
C PRO A 35 4.95 -4.31 -18.37
N LEU A 36 4.93 -3.38 -19.33
CA LEU A 36 3.78 -2.48 -19.57
C LEU A 36 2.54 -3.20 -20.10
N ASP A 37 2.71 -4.39 -20.67
CA ASP A 37 1.65 -5.26 -21.18
C ASP A 37 1.19 -6.31 -20.15
N ALA A 38 1.76 -6.31 -18.95
CA ALA A 38 1.30 -7.19 -17.88
C ALA A 38 -0.14 -6.80 -17.46
N LEU A 39 -1.01 -7.81 -17.37
CA LEU A 39 -2.34 -7.62 -16.79
C LEU A 39 -2.20 -7.14 -15.35
N CYS A 40 -2.81 -6.00 -15.05
CA CYS A 40 -2.73 -5.36 -13.74
C CYS A 40 -4.11 -4.87 -13.29
N MET A 41 -4.42 -5.06 -12.01
CA MET A 41 -5.60 -4.52 -11.34
C MET A 41 -5.19 -4.10 -9.93
N GLY A 42 -5.63 -2.92 -9.52
CA GLY A 42 -5.34 -2.39 -8.21
C GLY A 42 -6.27 -1.23 -7.87
N THR A 43 -6.30 -0.89 -6.60
CA THR A 43 -6.97 0.28 -6.05
C THR A 43 -5.90 1.18 -5.45
N PHE A 44 -6.00 2.48 -5.69
CA PHE A 44 -5.10 3.47 -5.10
C PHE A 44 -5.95 4.53 -4.38
N TRP A 45 -5.38 5.09 -3.33
CA TRP A 45 -6.01 6.09 -2.47
C TRP A 45 -5.08 7.29 -2.39
N LEU A 46 -5.67 8.47 -2.28
CA LEU A 46 -4.97 9.76 -2.19
C LEU A 46 -5.21 10.37 -0.81
N GLU A 47 -4.48 11.45 -0.50
CA GLU A 47 -4.65 12.19 0.75
C GLU A 47 -6.11 12.59 1.01
N ASP A 48 -6.83 13.01 -0.04
CA ASP A 48 -8.24 13.42 0.02
C ASP A 48 -9.16 12.34 0.60
N ASP A 49 -8.83 11.06 0.39
CA ASP A 49 -9.61 9.95 0.93
C ASP A 49 -9.44 9.82 2.45
N PHE A 50 -8.26 10.14 2.99
CA PHE A 50 -8.00 10.17 4.43
C PHE A 50 -8.66 11.41 5.06
N LEU A 51 -8.55 12.56 4.40
CA LEU A 51 -9.19 13.81 4.83
C LEU A 51 -10.72 13.74 4.80
N SER A 52 -11.29 12.89 3.93
CA SER A 52 -12.73 12.61 3.91
C SER A 52 -13.21 11.85 5.15
N LEU A 53 -12.32 11.11 5.83
CA LEU A 53 -12.60 10.43 7.10
C LEU A 53 -12.30 11.33 8.30
N ASP A 54 -11.19 12.07 8.23
CA ASP A 54 -10.73 12.93 9.31
C ASP A 54 -9.94 14.13 8.73
N ASP A 55 -10.62 15.27 8.65
CA ASP A 55 -10.08 16.52 8.08
C ASP A 55 -9.04 17.21 8.99
N SER A 56 -8.80 16.65 10.19
CA SER A 56 -7.85 17.18 11.16
C SER A 56 -6.44 16.61 10.98
N LEU A 57 -6.24 15.65 10.06
CA LEU A 57 -4.98 14.95 9.90
C LEU A 57 -3.88 15.85 9.30
N SER A 58 -2.67 15.76 9.85
CA SER A 58 -1.50 16.36 9.22
C SER A 58 -0.99 15.51 8.05
N GLU A 59 -0.19 16.12 7.17
CA GLU A 59 0.47 15.40 6.07
C GLU A 59 1.35 14.25 6.60
N GLU A 60 2.06 14.45 7.74
CA GLU A 60 2.86 13.39 8.34
C GLU A 60 2.01 12.24 8.89
N GLU A 61 0.87 12.54 9.51
CA GLU A 61 -0.07 11.53 10.02
C GLU A 61 -0.66 10.69 8.88
N ILE A 62 -1.04 11.35 7.78
CA ILE A 62 -1.52 10.68 6.56
C ILE A 62 -0.43 9.78 5.99
N ALA A 63 0.80 10.29 5.86
CA ALA A 63 1.92 9.51 5.33
C ALA A 63 2.26 8.30 6.20
N GLU A 64 2.17 8.42 7.53
CA GLU A 64 2.33 7.30 8.46
C GLU A 64 1.18 6.30 8.33
N ALA A 65 -0.07 6.76 8.26
CA ALA A 65 -1.24 5.90 8.07
C ALA A 65 -1.15 5.10 6.76
N MET A 66 -0.75 5.75 5.66
CA MET A 66 -0.50 5.11 4.36
C MET A 66 0.62 4.06 4.46
N ARG A 67 1.69 4.34 5.21
CA ARG A 67 2.79 3.38 5.42
C ARG A 67 2.33 2.18 6.24
N ILE A 68 1.61 2.40 7.35
CA ILE A 68 1.02 1.32 8.16
C ILE A 68 0.12 0.44 7.28
N TRP A 69 -0.68 1.05 6.43
CA TRP A 69 -1.60 0.37 5.53
C TRP A 69 -0.89 -0.46 4.44
N ASP A 70 0.15 0.05 3.78
CA ASP A 70 0.95 -0.70 2.79
C ASP A 70 1.73 -1.88 3.39
N HIS A 71 2.04 -1.83 4.68
CA HIS A 71 2.71 -2.91 5.42
C HIS A 71 1.74 -3.94 6.00
N SER A 72 0.53 -3.52 6.38
CA SER A 72 -0.49 -4.36 7.01
C SER A 72 -1.44 -5.06 6.03
N HIS A 73 -1.14 -5.00 4.73
CA HIS A 73 -2.01 -5.56 3.69
C HIS A 73 -2.18 -7.09 3.79
N ASP A 74 -3.39 -7.51 4.17
CA ASP A 74 -3.86 -8.90 4.12
C ASP A 74 -4.72 -9.12 2.86
N ALA A 75 -4.35 -10.08 2.01
CA ALA A 75 -5.08 -10.40 0.78
C ALA A 75 -6.52 -10.94 1.02
N GLY A 76 -6.84 -11.35 2.25
CA GLY A 76 -8.19 -11.73 2.68
C GLY A 76 -9.07 -10.57 3.10
N ILE A 77 -8.51 -9.36 3.24
CA ILE A 77 -9.23 -8.14 3.63
C ILE A 77 -9.18 -7.16 2.46
N GLY A 78 -10.34 -6.92 1.85
CA GLY A 78 -10.45 -5.93 0.77
C GLY A 78 -10.10 -4.54 1.28
N PHE A 79 -9.43 -3.75 0.44
CA PHE A 79 -9.20 -2.34 0.71
C PHE A 79 -10.51 -1.56 0.65
N ASN A 80 -10.95 -1.05 1.80
CA ASN A 80 -12.21 -0.34 1.98
C ASN A 80 -12.09 0.74 3.07
N TRP A 81 -13.15 1.54 3.25
CA TRP A 81 -13.19 2.63 4.25
C TRP A 81 -12.85 2.17 5.68
N ASP A 82 -13.27 0.97 6.09
CA ASP A 82 -12.97 0.44 7.42
C ASP A 82 -11.46 0.21 7.61
N THR A 83 -10.76 -0.26 6.56
CA THR A 83 -9.30 -0.42 6.60
C THR A 83 -8.53 0.90 6.67
N LEU A 84 -9.09 1.99 6.13
CA LEU A 84 -8.50 3.33 6.25
C LEU A 84 -8.68 3.87 7.67
N GLN A 85 -9.89 3.73 8.25
CA GLN A 85 -10.16 4.17 9.62
C GLN A 85 -9.28 3.44 10.64
N PHE A 86 -9.07 2.13 10.48
CA PHE A 86 -8.15 1.36 11.33
C PHE A 86 -6.72 1.92 11.33
N ALA A 87 -6.20 2.32 10.16
CA ALA A 87 -4.87 2.90 10.06
C ALA A 87 -4.79 4.27 10.73
N ILE A 88 -5.83 5.10 10.58
CA ILE A 88 -5.95 6.40 11.26
C ILE A 88 -5.98 6.23 12.78
N ASP A 89 -6.79 5.31 13.29
CA ASP A 89 -6.90 5.04 14.72
C ASP A 89 -5.56 4.58 15.31
N HIS A 90 -4.81 3.75 14.57
CA HIS A 90 -3.48 3.32 14.96
C HIS A 90 -2.50 4.50 15.10
N VAL A 91 -2.49 5.43 14.14
CA VAL A 91 -1.63 6.64 14.20
C VAL A 91 -2.01 7.51 15.39
N LYS A 92 -3.31 7.66 15.68
CA LYS A 92 -3.80 8.45 16.82
C LYS A 92 -3.69 7.73 18.17
N GLY A 93 -3.30 6.45 18.19
CA GLY A 93 -3.22 5.63 19.39
C GLY A 93 -4.58 5.35 20.04
N ARG A 94 -5.62 5.15 19.23
CA ARG A 94 -7.01 4.91 19.66
C ARG A 94 -7.45 3.47 19.40
#